data_AF-A0A2G5L1D6-F1
#
_entry.id   AF-A0A2G5L1D6-F1
#
_cell.length_a   1.000
_cell.length_b   1.000
_cell.length_c   1.000
_cell.angle_alpha   90.00
_cell.angle_beta   90.00
_cell.angle_gamma   90.00
#
_symmetry.space_group_name_H-M   'P 1'
#
loop_
_entity.id
_entity.type
_entity.pdbx_description
1 polymer ?
#
loop_
_entity_poly.entity_id
_entity_poly.type
_entity_poly.pdbx_seq_one_letter_code
_entity_poly.pdbx_strand_id
1 'polypeptide(L)'
;MKNVLSALCAMFLLVSCQDSQLSEQTVDPSQKISIKIPDILTEYQAASRQKITPVTLKAALNNSLFAQSNIKVQDIHAFKAADAYTTVETVDQQFQSTLPSRWVPGDSNRDWNADGDLNDIDWVSFTPFATANGLYDAEPIYRSMYTKWQNDGYCQTVTIDEMIYDFSMGNPSLILDFGLPSTGNPIADISVVGFLPASIFEAVLGAENILGVAFSFVFVDENGDPIKSTRGKEDKAFTEVWFNDGFTWADGVGQGGIDLESVILHEFGHTLNLGHFGILQVFHETETGLSTYVYQPVNTMNALYIGESRNFLGPNDKGNFCEAWGSWPWN
;
A
#
# COMPACT_ATOMS: atom_id res chain seq x y z
N MET A 1 -59.34 66.81 -13.97
CA MET A 1 -58.05 67.52 -13.85
C MET A 1 -57.07 66.60 -13.12
N LYS A 2 -55.95 66.26 -13.78
CA LYS A 2 -54.71 65.65 -13.25
C LYS A 2 -54.86 64.20 -12.74
N ASN A 3 -54.63 63.17 -13.57
CA ASN A 3 -53.33 62.57 -13.97
C ASN A 3 -52.36 62.38 -12.79
N VAL A 4 -52.28 61.16 -12.24
CA VAL A 4 -51.00 60.56 -11.82
C VAL A 4 -51.07 59.05 -12.08
N LEU A 5 -50.19 58.63 -12.98
CA LEU A 5 -49.93 57.28 -13.44
C LEU A 5 -48.85 56.70 -12.50
N SER A 6 -49.17 55.69 -11.70
CA SER A 6 -48.17 54.99 -10.89
C SER A 6 -47.67 53.77 -11.66
N ALA A 7 -46.51 53.90 -12.30
CA ALA A 7 -45.81 52.81 -12.95
C ALA A 7 -45.09 51.94 -11.90
N LEU A 8 -45.39 50.64 -11.90
CA LEU A 8 -44.58 49.61 -11.25
C LEU A 8 -43.23 49.53 -11.97
N CYS A 9 -42.16 49.97 -11.31
CA CYS A 9 -40.79 49.59 -11.68
C CYS A 9 -40.36 48.45 -10.75
N ALA A 10 -40.41 47.23 -11.27
CA ALA A 10 -39.77 46.08 -10.66
C ALA A 10 -38.25 46.23 -10.86
N MET A 11 -37.54 46.55 -9.78
CA MET A 11 -36.09 46.60 -9.74
C MET A 11 -35.59 45.16 -9.54
N PHE A 12 -35.27 44.46 -10.64
CA PHE A 12 -34.51 43.22 -10.57
C PHE A 12 -33.06 43.56 -10.20
N LEU A 13 -32.68 43.30 -8.96
CA LEU A 13 -31.29 43.24 -8.55
C LEU A 13 -30.67 41.97 -9.15
N LEU A 14 -29.98 42.14 -10.28
CA LEU A 14 -29.01 41.16 -10.76
C LEU A 14 -27.80 41.24 -9.82
N VAL A 15 -27.81 40.42 -8.78
CA VAL A 15 -26.58 40.05 -8.07
C VAL A 15 -25.82 39.16 -9.03
N SER A 16 -24.82 39.72 -9.72
CA SER A 16 -23.80 38.91 -10.37
C SER A 16 -23.05 38.18 -9.27
N CYS A 17 -23.19 36.86 -9.19
CA CYS A 17 -22.16 36.05 -8.56
C CYS A 17 -20.87 36.34 -9.33
N GLN A 18 -19.94 37.05 -8.70
CA GLN A 18 -18.54 36.91 -9.05
C GLN A 18 -18.19 35.48 -8.62
N ASP A 19 -18.20 34.57 -9.58
CA ASP A 19 -17.43 33.34 -9.46
C ASP A 19 -15.99 33.80 -9.18
N SER A 20 -15.58 33.65 -7.94
CA SER A 20 -14.16 33.60 -7.62
C SER A 20 -13.61 32.46 -8.47
N GLN A 21 -12.92 32.81 -9.56
CA GLN A 21 -12.11 31.90 -10.31
C GLN A 21 -11.08 31.31 -9.34
N LEU A 22 -11.44 30.18 -8.73
CA LEU A 22 -10.48 29.20 -8.29
C LEU A 22 -9.71 28.86 -9.57
N SER A 23 -8.49 29.40 -9.63
CA SER A 23 -7.49 28.96 -10.57
C SER A 23 -7.29 27.47 -10.32
N GLU A 24 -8.02 26.62 -11.05
CA GLU A 24 -7.61 25.25 -11.29
C GLU A 24 -6.19 25.32 -11.86
N GLN A 25 -5.19 25.09 -11.01
CA GLN A 25 -3.89 24.65 -11.48
C GLN A 25 -4.13 23.27 -12.11
N THR A 26 -4.52 23.29 -13.38
CA THR A 26 -4.47 22.11 -14.23
C THR A 26 -3.00 21.76 -14.37
N VAL A 27 -2.55 20.79 -13.57
CA VAL A 27 -1.23 20.21 -13.70
C VAL A 27 -1.17 19.60 -15.10
N ASP A 28 -0.16 20.02 -15.86
CA ASP A 28 0.03 19.62 -17.25
C ASP A 28 0.22 18.09 -17.32
N PRO A 29 -0.65 17.34 -18.03
CA PRO A 29 -0.50 15.90 -18.22
C PRO A 29 0.80 15.51 -18.95
N SER A 30 1.60 16.48 -19.41
CA SER A 30 2.97 16.27 -19.92
C SER A 30 4.07 16.27 -18.85
N GLN A 31 3.75 16.48 -17.57
CA GLN A 31 4.73 16.43 -16.49
C GLN A 31 5.34 15.03 -16.38
N LYS A 32 6.54 14.89 -16.95
CA LYS A 32 7.32 13.65 -16.89
C LYS A 32 7.76 13.41 -15.45
N ILE A 33 7.07 12.50 -14.76
CA ILE A 33 7.44 12.07 -13.42
C ILE A 33 8.80 11.36 -13.48
N SER A 34 9.73 11.84 -12.66
CA SER A 34 11.05 11.25 -12.51
C SER A 34 11.15 10.67 -11.12
N ILE A 35 11.44 9.37 -11.04
CA ILE A 35 11.70 8.70 -9.76
C ILE A 35 13.12 9.03 -9.33
N LYS A 36 13.27 9.54 -8.11
CA LYS A 36 14.56 9.67 -7.45
C LYS A 36 14.58 8.80 -6.22
N ILE A 37 15.61 7.98 -6.13
CA ILE A 37 15.93 7.20 -4.94
C ILE A 37 16.73 8.12 -4.01
N PRO A 38 16.39 8.22 -2.71
CA PRO A 38 17.21 8.95 -1.76
C PRO A 38 18.68 8.54 -1.81
N ASP A 39 19.58 9.52 -1.78
CA ASP A 39 21.02 9.28 -1.83
C ASP A 39 21.46 8.26 -0.78
N ILE A 40 20.87 8.31 0.42
CA ILE A 40 21.19 7.38 1.50
C ILE A 40 20.95 5.92 1.14
N LEU A 41 19.94 5.59 0.33
CA LEU A 41 19.68 4.22 -0.10
C LEU A 41 20.68 3.77 -1.16
N THR A 42 21.05 4.68 -2.06
CA THR A 42 22.09 4.43 -3.07
C THR A 42 23.47 4.23 -2.42
N GLU A 43 23.80 5.08 -1.44
CA GLU A 43 25.02 4.97 -0.63
C GLU A 43 25.01 3.71 0.22
N TYR A 44 23.87 3.39 0.84
CA TYR A 44 23.70 2.17 1.63
C TYR A 44 23.94 0.93 0.77
N GLN A 45 23.35 0.86 -0.43
CA GLN A 45 23.59 -0.22 -1.38
C GLN A 45 25.08 -0.31 -1.75
N ALA A 46 25.70 0.80 -2.15
CA ALA A 46 27.11 0.85 -2.54
C ALA A 46 28.08 0.48 -1.40
N ALA A 47 27.75 0.84 -0.16
CA ALA A 47 28.54 0.54 1.03
C ALA A 47 28.29 -0.89 1.55
N SER A 48 27.09 -1.44 1.31
CA SER A 48 26.73 -2.78 1.75
C SER A 48 27.52 -3.83 0.95
N ARG A 49 28.59 -4.36 1.57
CA ARG A 49 29.23 -5.60 1.12
C ARG A 49 28.38 -6.84 1.45
N GLN A 50 27.20 -6.64 2.04
CA GLN A 50 26.29 -7.66 2.55
C GLN A 50 24.92 -7.51 1.89
N LYS A 51 24.16 -8.60 1.85
CA LYS A 51 22.80 -8.66 1.31
C LYS A 51 21.91 -7.65 2.03
N ILE A 52 21.20 -6.80 1.27
CA ILE A 52 20.15 -5.94 1.82
C ILE A 52 19.05 -6.85 2.37
N THR A 53 18.68 -6.64 3.64
CA THR A 53 17.58 -7.35 4.29
C THR A 53 16.53 -6.34 4.78
N PRO A 54 15.27 -6.75 5.00
CA PRO A 54 14.25 -5.90 5.61
C PRO A 54 14.72 -5.22 6.91
N VAL A 55 15.43 -5.95 7.76
CA VAL A 55 15.95 -5.44 9.05
C VAL A 55 16.95 -4.32 8.83
N THR A 56 17.91 -4.52 7.93
CA THR A 56 18.96 -3.53 7.70
C THR A 56 18.45 -2.32 6.91
N LEU A 57 17.52 -2.52 5.98
CA LEU A 57 16.87 -1.45 5.24
C LEU A 57 16.02 -0.58 6.18
N LYS A 58 15.21 -1.20 7.06
CA LYS A 58 14.45 -0.49 8.10
C LYS A 58 15.37 0.40 8.94
N ALA A 59 16.49 -0.14 9.42
CA ALA A 59 17.45 0.63 10.20
C ALA A 59 18.04 1.80 9.40
N ALA A 60 18.37 1.59 8.13
CA ALA A 60 18.89 2.66 7.26
C ALA A 60 17.87 3.79 7.08
N LEU A 61 16.61 3.46 6.76
CA LEU A 61 15.51 4.42 6.60
C LEU A 61 15.26 5.20 7.88
N ASN A 62 15.14 4.52 9.02
CA ASN A 62 14.84 5.15 10.30
C ASN A 62 15.98 6.03 10.84
N ASN A 63 17.23 5.68 10.56
CA ASN A 63 18.39 6.47 10.99
C ASN A 63 18.72 7.64 10.05
N SER A 64 18.00 7.78 8.94
CA SER A 64 18.25 8.82 7.96
C SER A 64 16.97 9.60 7.64
N LEU A 65 16.19 9.10 6.69
CA LEU A 65 14.99 9.71 6.16
C LEU A 65 13.95 10.01 7.25
N PHE A 66 13.83 9.13 8.25
CA PHE A 66 12.88 9.27 9.35
C PHE A 66 13.54 9.60 10.70
N ALA A 67 14.80 10.05 10.71
CA ALA A 67 15.54 10.29 11.95
C ALA A 67 14.92 11.40 12.83
N GLN A 68 14.21 12.34 12.21
CA GLN A 68 13.57 13.49 12.87
C GLN A 68 12.06 13.53 12.59
N SER A 69 11.48 12.42 12.12
CA SER A 69 10.06 12.32 11.84
C SER A 69 9.30 11.81 13.08
N ASN A 70 8.02 12.17 13.18
CA ASN A 70 7.07 11.61 14.13
C ASN A 70 6.56 10.21 13.71
N ILE A 71 7.06 9.68 12.59
CA ILE A 71 6.80 8.32 12.12
C ILE A 71 8.09 7.58 11.79
N LYS A 72 8.06 6.25 11.89
CA LYS A 72 9.17 5.36 11.50
C LYS A 72 8.67 4.14 10.76
N VAL A 73 9.52 3.58 9.90
CA VAL A 73 9.27 2.27 9.28
C VAL A 73 9.33 1.22 10.39
N GLN A 74 8.27 0.42 10.53
CA GLN A 74 8.24 -0.69 11.48
C GLN A 74 8.41 -2.04 10.80
N ASP A 75 7.75 -2.23 9.66
CA ASP A 75 7.77 -3.50 8.94
C ASP A 75 7.94 -3.27 7.43
N ILE A 76 8.64 -4.22 6.79
CA ILE A 76 8.82 -4.28 5.34
C ILE A 76 8.50 -5.72 4.94
N HIS A 77 7.31 -5.93 4.39
CA HIS A 77 6.86 -7.23 3.91
C HIS A 77 7.03 -7.28 2.40
N ALA A 78 7.79 -8.25 1.91
CA ALA A 78 8.06 -8.42 0.49
C ALA A 78 7.54 -9.78 0.04
N PHE A 79 6.63 -9.78 -0.95
CA PHE A 79 6.12 -10.99 -1.57
C PHE A 79 7.04 -11.40 -2.73
N LYS A 80 7.52 -12.65 -2.70
CA LYS A 80 8.54 -13.11 -3.65
C LYS A 80 8.00 -14.20 -4.56
N ALA A 81 8.51 -14.24 -5.78
CA ALA A 81 8.39 -15.43 -6.61
C ALA A 81 9.30 -16.53 -6.03
N ALA A 82 8.80 -17.75 -5.89
CA ALA A 82 9.64 -18.86 -5.44
C ALA A 82 10.67 -19.23 -6.53
N ASP A 83 11.97 -19.17 -6.23
CA ASP A 83 12.97 -19.81 -7.10
C ASP A 83 13.06 -21.32 -6.79
N ALA A 84 13.46 -22.10 -7.79
CA ALA A 84 13.68 -23.54 -7.62
C ALA A 84 14.95 -23.81 -6.79
N TYR A 85 14.80 -24.31 -5.55
CA TYR A 85 15.89 -24.75 -4.67
C TYR A 85 15.69 -26.21 -4.22
N THR A 86 16.79 -26.95 -3.96
CA THR A 86 16.90 -28.43 -3.91
C THR A 86 16.63 -29.12 -2.56
N THR A 87 16.03 -30.33 -2.61
CA THR A 87 15.67 -31.30 -1.52
C THR A 87 14.73 -30.76 -0.42
N VAL A 88 13.90 -31.64 0.18
CA VAL A 88 12.75 -31.24 1.05
C VAL A 88 13.15 -30.18 2.07
N GLU A 89 12.75 -28.94 1.81
CA GLU A 89 13.07 -27.77 2.61
C GLU A 89 11.80 -26.97 2.88
N THR A 90 11.72 -26.41 4.09
CA THR A 90 10.74 -25.37 4.39
C THR A 90 11.28 -24.08 3.80
N VAL A 91 10.71 -23.65 2.66
CA VAL A 91 11.19 -22.48 1.92
C VAL A 91 10.84 -21.19 2.65
N ASP A 92 9.69 -21.20 3.32
CA ASP A 92 9.28 -20.16 4.26
C ASP A 92 8.32 -20.73 5.30
N GLN A 93 8.42 -20.24 6.53
CA GLN A 93 7.49 -20.52 7.62
C GLN A 93 7.28 -19.25 8.42
N GLN A 94 6.13 -18.63 8.19
CA GLN A 94 5.72 -17.43 8.91
C GLN A 94 4.34 -17.68 9.49
N PHE A 95 4.20 -17.44 10.79
CA PHE A 95 2.94 -17.59 11.51
C PHE A 95 2.53 -16.29 12.17
N GLN A 96 2.78 -15.21 11.46
CA GLN A 96 2.41 -13.88 11.90
C GLN A 96 0.97 -13.63 11.45
N SER A 97 0.02 -14.00 12.30
CA SER A 97 -1.41 -13.79 12.04
C SER A 97 -1.69 -12.31 11.69
N THR A 98 -1.15 -11.39 12.48
CA THR A 98 -1.23 -9.94 12.24
C THR A 98 0.07 -9.22 12.55
N LEU A 99 0.22 -8.02 11.99
CA LEU A 99 1.39 -7.18 12.17
C LEU A 99 1.56 -6.72 13.65
N PRO A 100 2.79 -6.39 14.08
CA PRO A 100 3.04 -5.87 15.44
C PRO A 100 2.47 -4.45 15.63
N SER A 101 2.29 -3.70 14.53
CA SER A 101 1.53 -2.46 14.50
C SER A 101 0.03 -2.74 14.37
N ARG A 102 -0.83 -1.76 14.63
CA ARG A 102 -2.27 -1.79 14.32
C ARG A 102 -2.82 -0.39 14.18
N TRP A 103 -3.80 -0.22 13.31
CA TRP A 103 -4.63 0.98 13.24
C TRP A 103 -5.39 1.21 14.55
N VAL A 104 -5.43 2.46 15.01
CA VAL A 104 -6.17 2.88 16.21
C VAL A 104 -7.42 3.66 15.77
N PRO A 105 -8.63 3.25 16.20
CA PRO A 105 -9.86 3.98 15.86
C PRO A 105 -9.86 5.39 16.44
N GLY A 106 -10.29 6.36 15.65
CA GLY A 106 -10.40 7.75 16.10
C GLY A 106 -9.06 8.42 16.42
N ASP A 107 -7.96 7.91 15.86
CA ASP A 107 -6.63 8.44 16.14
C ASP A 107 -6.43 9.81 15.50
N SER A 108 -6.35 10.84 16.34
CA SER A 108 -6.13 12.22 15.90
C SER A 108 -4.77 12.47 15.27
N ASN A 109 -3.81 11.54 15.38
CA ASN A 109 -2.52 11.66 14.69
C ASN A 109 -2.64 11.36 13.19
N ARG A 110 -3.73 10.70 12.75
CA ARG A 110 -4.05 10.43 11.35
C ARG A 110 -4.91 11.55 10.73
N ASP A 111 -4.42 12.78 10.82
CA ASP A 111 -5.17 13.97 10.37
C ASP A 111 -5.16 14.22 8.85
N TRP A 112 -4.66 13.25 8.08
CA TRP A 112 -4.63 13.27 6.61
C TRP A 112 -5.79 12.52 5.95
N ASN A 113 -6.74 11.98 6.73
CA ASN A 113 -7.99 11.48 6.16
C ASN A 113 -8.76 12.67 5.53
N ALA A 114 -9.22 12.49 4.29
CA ALA A 114 -9.85 13.55 3.50
C ALA A 114 -11.32 13.85 3.86
N ASP A 115 -12.05 12.88 4.40
CA ASP A 115 -13.46 13.00 4.76
C ASP A 115 -13.69 13.34 6.24
N GLY A 116 -12.66 13.19 7.07
CA GLY A 116 -12.63 13.50 8.49
C GLY A 116 -13.15 12.38 9.41
N ASP A 117 -13.53 11.22 8.88
CA ASP A 117 -13.90 10.05 9.67
C ASP A 117 -12.69 9.17 10.00
N LEU A 118 -12.03 9.48 11.12
CA LEU A 118 -10.90 8.72 11.65
C LEU A 118 -11.21 7.23 12.01
N ASN A 119 -12.38 6.71 11.67
CA ASN A 119 -12.76 5.31 11.78
C ASN A 119 -12.83 4.57 10.43
N ASP A 120 -12.55 5.20 9.31
CA ASP A 120 -12.30 4.50 8.05
C ASP A 120 -10.79 4.27 7.82
N ILE A 121 -10.49 3.69 6.67
CA ILE A 121 -9.14 3.63 6.12
C ILE A 121 -9.18 4.19 4.72
N ASP A 122 -8.55 5.33 4.53
CA ASP A 122 -8.40 5.97 3.23
C ASP A 122 -7.23 5.36 2.46
N TRP A 123 -7.47 4.99 1.21
CA TRP A 123 -6.40 4.61 0.29
C TRP A 123 -6.41 5.47 -0.97
N VAL A 124 -5.22 5.66 -1.53
CA VAL A 124 -5.02 6.42 -2.76
C VAL A 124 -4.09 5.65 -3.69
N SER A 125 -4.39 5.71 -5.00
CA SER A 125 -3.52 5.18 -6.05
C SER A 125 -2.77 6.30 -6.74
N PHE A 126 -1.46 6.16 -6.90
CA PHE A 126 -0.69 7.08 -7.70
C PHE A 126 -0.84 6.75 -9.20
N THR A 127 -1.84 7.35 -9.83
CA THR A 127 -2.26 7.10 -11.21
C THR A 127 -1.12 7.00 -12.24
N PRO A 128 -0.03 7.81 -12.20
CA PRO A 128 1.08 7.69 -13.15
C PRO A 128 1.78 6.33 -13.17
N PHE A 129 1.67 5.54 -12.10
CA PHE A 129 2.25 4.19 -11.99
C PHE A 129 1.18 3.12 -11.76
N ALA A 130 -0.10 3.43 -11.97
CA ALA A 130 -1.20 2.48 -11.81
C ALA A 130 -1.44 1.58 -13.03
N THR A 131 -0.44 1.43 -13.92
CA THR A 131 -0.52 0.55 -15.09
C THR A 131 0.60 -0.47 -15.08
N ALA A 132 0.26 -1.76 -15.02
CA ALA A 132 1.23 -2.84 -15.06
C ALA A 132 1.70 -3.09 -16.51
N ASN A 133 3.01 -3.09 -16.72
CA ASN A 133 3.74 -3.24 -17.99
C ASN A 133 3.25 -2.30 -19.11
N GLY A 134 2.57 -1.20 -18.77
CA GLY A 134 1.89 -0.33 -19.74
C GLY A 134 0.69 -0.97 -20.45
N LEU A 135 0.18 -2.11 -19.96
CA LEU A 135 -0.88 -2.90 -20.59
C LEU A 135 -2.15 -2.97 -19.75
N TYR A 136 -2.02 -3.18 -18.44
CA TYR A 136 -3.15 -3.43 -17.55
C TYR A 136 -3.38 -2.26 -16.61
N ASP A 137 -4.54 -1.60 -16.74
CA ASP A 137 -5.00 -0.62 -15.77
C ASP A 137 -5.33 -1.31 -14.45
N ALA A 138 -4.57 -0.98 -13.41
CA ALA A 138 -4.64 -1.65 -12.12
C ALA A 138 -5.62 -0.98 -11.14
N GLU A 139 -6.06 0.27 -11.37
CA GLU A 139 -6.96 0.95 -10.43
C GLU A 139 -8.30 0.19 -10.23
N PRO A 140 -8.96 -0.34 -11.28
CA PRO A 140 -10.13 -1.20 -11.10
C PRO A 140 -9.81 -2.47 -10.29
N ILE A 141 -8.61 -3.02 -10.45
CA ILE A 141 -8.17 -4.20 -9.70
C ILE A 141 -7.94 -3.84 -8.24
N TYR A 142 -7.31 -2.69 -7.94
CA TYR A 142 -7.12 -2.18 -6.58
C TYR A 142 -8.46 -2.05 -5.85
N ARG A 143 -9.43 -1.35 -6.47
CA ARG A 143 -10.80 -1.24 -5.95
C ARG A 143 -11.41 -2.60 -5.66
N SER A 144 -11.29 -3.55 -6.60
CA SER A 144 -11.84 -4.89 -6.44
C SER A 144 -11.18 -5.65 -5.27
N MET A 145 -9.87 -5.54 -5.09
CA MET A 145 -9.15 -6.25 -4.03
C MET A 145 -9.42 -5.66 -2.64
N TYR A 146 -9.55 -4.34 -2.50
CA TYR A 146 -10.02 -3.73 -1.25
C TYR A 146 -11.48 -4.09 -0.94
N THR A 147 -12.35 -4.01 -1.94
CA THR A 147 -13.75 -4.46 -1.84
C THR A 147 -13.82 -5.91 -1.38
N LYS A 148 -12.91 -6.76 -1.87
CA LYS A 148 -12.81 -8.16 -1.48
C LYS A 148 -12.43 -8.31 -0.02
N TRP A 149 -11.41 -7.60 0.48
CA TRP A 149 -11.08 -7.64 1.91
C TRP A 149 -12.23 -7.17 2.79
N GLN A 150 -12.84 -6.03 2.43
CA GLN A 150 -13.95 -5.43 3.16
C GLN A 150 -15.17 -6.36 3.23
N ASN A 151 -15.54 -7.01 2.11
CA ASN A 151 -16.77 -7.79 2.01
C ASN A 151 -16.59 -9.29 2.29
N ASP A 152 -15.45 -9.89 1.95
CA ASP A 152 -15.25 -11.34 2.09
C ASP A 152 -14.54 -11.73 3.40
N GLY A 153 -13.97 -10.77 4.14
CA GLY A 153 -13.16 -10.95 5.36
C GLY A 153 -13.88 -11.46 6.62
N TYR A 154 -15.15 -11.85 6.53
CA TYR A 154 -16.08 -12.20 7.63
C TYR A 154 -16.39 -11.11 8.65
N CYS A 155 -15.42 -10.27 9.03
CA CYS A 155 -15.59 -9.21 10.02
C CYS A 155 -15.64 -7.83 9.35
N GLN A 156 -16.76 -7.57 8.67
CA GLN A 156 -17.04 -6.35 7.89
C GLN A 156 -17.30 -5.13 8.80
N THR A 157 -16.31 -4.73 9.57
CA THR A 157 -16.45 -3.67 10.60
C THR A 157 -15.72 -2.38 10.25
N VAL A 158 -14.77 -2.45 9.32
CA VAL A 158 -14.01 -1.29 8.81
C VAL A 158 -14.48 -0.93 7.41
N THR A 159 -14.61 0.37 7.14
CA THR A 159 -14.81 0.92 5.80
C THR A 159 -13.46 1.24 5.20
N ILE A 160 -13.26 0.91 3.92
CA ILE A 160 -12.04 1.21 3.17
C ILE A 160 -12.44 2.09 2.00
N ASP A 161 -12.03 3.35 2.03
CA ASP A 161 -12.52 4.37 1.11
C ASP A 161 -11.42 4.82 0.15
N GLU A 162 -11.80 4.98 -1.12
CA GLU A 162 -10.88 5.43 -2.16
C GLU A 162 -10.86 6.96 -2.21
N MET A 163 -9.66 7.52 -2.12
CA MET A 163 -9.37 8.90 -2.42
C MET A 163 -8.89 9.04 -3.87
N ILE A 164 -9.45 10.02 -4.58
CA ILE A 164 -8.99 10.37 -5.93
C ILE A 164 -7.70 11.18 -5.79
N TYR A 165 -6.60 10.61 -6.28
CA TYR A 165 -5.32 11.31 -6.31
C TYR A 165 -5.36 12.53 -7.25
N ASP A 166 -4.80 13.64 -6.80
CA ASP A 166 -4.42 14.77 -7.64
C ASP A 166 -3.00 15.21 -7.31
N PHE A 167 -2.28 15.73 -8.31
CA PHE A 167 -0.90 16.22 -8.14
C PHE A 167 -0.77 17.36 -7.11
N SER A 168 -1.84 18.13 -6.86
CA SER A 168 -1.82 19.15 -5.80
C SER A 168 -1.73 18.56 -4.39
N MET A 169 -2.06 17.28 -4.20
CA MET A 169 -1.88 16.56 -2.93
C MET A 169 -0.40 16.32 -2.60
N GLY A 170 0.49 16.42 -3.58
CA GLY A 170 1.93 16.27 -3.40
C GLY A 170 2.44 14.84 -3.59
N ASN A 171 3.60 14.57 -3.02
CA ASN A 171 4.31 13.31 -3.19
C ASN A 171 3.60 12.15 -2.45
N PRO A 172 3.12 11.11 -3.14
CA PRO A 172 2.39 10.01 -2.50
C PRO A 172 3.30 9.02 -1.77
N SER A 173 4.61 9.09 -1.98
CA SER A 173 5.60 8.24 -1.32
C SER A 173 6.35 9.01 -0.25
N LEU A 174 6.58 8.35 0.89
CA LEU A 174 7.48 8.87 1.91
C LEU A 174 8.94 8.44 1.68
N ILE A 175 9.18 7.45 0.82
CA ILE A 175 10.52 6.91 0.56
C ILE A 175 11.10 7.42 -0.76
N LEU A 176 10.30 7.49 -1.83
CA LEU A 176 10.73 7.91 -3.16
C LEU A 176 10.34 9.36 -3.43
N ASP A 177 11.18 10.10 -4.14
CA ASP A 177 10.88 11.45 -4.61
C ASP A 177 10.46 11.41 -6.09
N PHE A 178 9.20 11.75 -6.37
CA PHE A 178 8.64 11.83 -7.72
C PHE A 178 8.78 13.22 -8.36
N GLY A 179 9.53 14.14 -7.73
CA GLY A 179 9.67 15.54 -8.15
C GLY A 179 8.44 16.39 -7.84
N LEU A 180 7.62 15.93 -6.90
CA LEU A 180 6.41 16.60 -6.43
C LEU A 180 6.65 17.27 -5.07
N PRO A 181 5.86 18.28 -4.68
CA PRO A 181 5.97 18.89 -3.36
C PRO A 181 5.89 17.82 -2.26
N SER A 182 6.86 17.84 -1.35
CA SER A 182 6.78 17.02 -0.14
C SER A 182 5.78 17.66 0.82
N THR A 183 4.84 16.86 1.29
CA THR A 183 3.83 17.22 2.30
C THR A 183 4.36 17.09 3.73
N GLY A 184 5.47 16.38 3.94
CA GLY A 184 5.98 16.01 5.26
C GLY A 184 5.15 14.93 5.99
N ASN A 185 3.87 14.79 5.62
CA ASN A 185 2.92 13.80 6.12
C ASN A 185 2.39 12.92 4.98
N PRO A 186 1.87 11.71 5.29
CA PRO A 186 1.08 10.93 4.35
C PRO A 186 -0.07 11.73 3.73
N ILE A 187 -0.50 11.33 2.53
CA ILE A 187 -1.65 11.91 1.83
C ILE A 187 -2.96 11.13 2.05
N ALA A 188 -2.84 9.92 2.58
CA ALA A 188 -3.91 8.97 2.92
C ALA A 188 -3.30 7.93 3.89
N ASP A 189 -4.12 7.07 4.49
CA ASP A 189 -3.61 5.99 5.35
C ASP A 189 -2.82 4.94 4.57
N ILE A 190 -3.25 4.70 3.33
CA ILE A 190 -2.58 3.78 2.43
C ILE A 190 -2.27 4.48 1.11
N SER A 191 -1.00 4.46 0.72
CA SER A 191 -0.56 4.91 -0.61
C SER A 191 -0.15 3.72 -1.45
N VAL A 192 -0.90 3.47 -2.52
CA VAL A 192 -0.53 2.52 -3.56
C VAL A 192 0.28 3.29 -4.60
N VAL A 193 1.61 3.24 -4.46
CA VAL A 193 2.53 3.92 -5.39
C VAL A 193 2.46 3.29 -6.77
N GLY A 194 2.15 2.00 -6.87
CA GLY A 194 1.93 1.30 -8.14
C GLY A 194 3.13 0.51 -8.64
N PHE A 195 3.22 0.34 -9.96
CA PHE A 195 4.20 -0.49 -10.67
C PHE A 195 5.49 0.27 -10.94
N LEU A 196 6.52 0.03 -10.14
CA LEU A 196 7.83 0.67 -10.26
C LEU A 196 8.80 -0.20 -11.08
N PRO A 197 9.77 0.41 -11.80
CA PRO A 197 10.79 -0.33 -12.53
C PRO A 197 11.58 -1.29 -11.62
N ALA A 198 11.95 -2.46 -12.15
CA ALA A 198 12.76 -3.46 -11.42
C ALA A 198 14.06 -2.90 -10.82
N SER A 199 14.67 -1.91 -11.50
CA SER A 199 15.87 -1.24 -11.00
C SER A 199 15.66 -0.52 -9.66
N ILE A 200 14.43 -0.08 -9.36
CA ILE A 200 14.09 0.51 -8.05
C ILE A 200 14.08 -0.57 -6.97
N PHE A 201 13.52 -1.76 -7.26
CA PHE A 201 13.52 -2.89 -6.34
C PHE A 201 14.94 -3.38 -6.05
N GLU A 202 15.79 -3.48 -7.08
CA GLU A 202 17.20 -3.82 -6.89
C GLU A 202 17.93 -2.77 -6.06
N ALA A 203 17.69 -1.48 -6.33
CA ALA A 203 18.36 -0.40 -5.63
C ALA A 203 17.94 -0.26 -4.15
N VAL A 204 16.65 -0.45 -3.85
CA VAL A 204 16.11 -0.25 -2.50
C VAL A 204 16.10 -1.54 -1.67
N LEU A 205 15.67 -2.64 -2.28
CA LEU A 205 15.45 -3.92 -1.58
C LEU A 205 16.57 -4.93 -1.84
N GLY A 206 17.46 -4.67 -2.81
CA GLY A 206 18.57 -5.55 -3.16
C GLY A 206 18.14 -6.85 -3.84
N ALA A 207 16.95 -6.87 -4.46
CA ALA A 207 16.48 -8.01 -5.23
C ALA A 207 15.41 -7.63 -6.26
N GLU A 208 15.61 -8.06 -7.51
CA GLU A 208 14.61 -7.97 -8.58
C GLU A 208 13.50 -9.03 -8.49
N ASN A 209 13.67 -10.10 -7.70
CA ASN A 209 12.70 -11.21 -7.62
C ASN A 209 11.52 -10.98 -6.65
N ILE A 210 11.31 -9.73 -6.24
CA ILE A 210 10.20 -9.28 -5.38
C ILE A 210 9.05 -8.80 -6.25
N LEU A 211 7.87 -9.39 -6.10
CA LEU A 211 6.66 -9.08 -6.86
C LEU A 211 5.99 -7.79 -6.36
N GLY A 212 5.96 -7.64 -5.04
CA GLY A 212 5.38 -6.50 -4.35
C GLY A 212 6.02 -6.32 -2.98
N VAL A 213 5.85 -5.13 -2.41
CA VAL A 213 6.29 -4.80 -1.07
C VAL A 213 5.31 -3.85 -0.40
N ALA A 214 5.03 -4.10 0.88
CA ALA A 214 4.28 -3.20 1.75
C ALA A 214 5.19 -2.70 2.90
N PHE A 215 5.37 -1.38 2.97
CA PHE A 215 6.06 -0.70 4.05
C PHE A 215 5.03 -0.21 5.07
N SER A 216 5.10 -0.69 6.31
CA SER A 216 4.25 -0.20 7.39
C SER A 216 5.01 0.77 8.28
N PHE A 217 4.39 1.89 8.61
CA PHE A 217 4.93 2.94 9.43
C PHE A 217 4.14 3.07 10.73
N VAL A 218 4.81 3.46 11.81
CA VAL A 218 4.22 3.67 13.13
C VAL A 218 4.53 5.06 13.63
N PHE A 219 3.64 5.62 14.44
CA PHE A 219 3.91 6.86 15.16
C PHE A 219 4.96 6.63 16.26
N VAL A 220 5.76 7.66 16.52
CA VAL A 220 6.74 7.67 17.62
C VAL A 220 6.52 8.86 18.55
N ASP A 221 6.90 8.68 19.81
CA ASP A 221 6.87 9.72 20.82
C ASP A 221 8.06 10.70 20.68
N GLU A 222 8.15 11.67 21.60
CA GLU A 222 9.23 12.66 21.64
C GLU A 222 10.63 12.05 21.85
N ASN A 223 10.72 10.82 22.38
CA ASN A 223 11.96 10.08 22.55
C ASN A 223 12.32 9.24 21.31
N GLY A 224 11.42 9.18 20.33
CA GLY A 224 11.53 8.35 19.15
C GLY A 224 11.16 6.90 19.36
N ASP A 225 10.47 6.57 20.47
CA ASP A 225 9.96 5.23 20.74
C ASP A 225 8.55 5.06 20.14
N PRO A 226 8.19 3.88 19.55
CA PRO A 226 6.86 3.67 19.01
C PRO A 226 5.74 3.89 20.03
N ILE A 227 4.75 4.70 19.65
CA ILE A 227 3.51 4.85 20.41
C ILE A 227 2.78 3.51 20.39
N LYS A 228 2.17 3.13 21.52
CA LYS A 228 1.44 1.87 21.64
C LYS A 228 -0.05 2.12 21.81
N SER A 229 -0.84 1.35 21.08
CA SER A 229 -2.28 1.23 21.27
C SER A 229 -2.64 0.71 22.67
N THR A 230 -3.91 0.83 23.02
CA THR A 230 -4.51 0.30 24.27
C THR A 230 -4.27 -1.20 24.46
N ARG A 231 -4.04 -1.96 23.38
CA ARG A 231 -3.76 -3.40 23.38
C ARG A 231 -2.26 -3.73 23.30
N GLY A 232 -1.38 -2.74 23.38
CA GLY A 232 0.07 -2.91 23.40
C GLY A 232 0.73 -3.16 22.04
N LYS A 233 -0.04 -3.18 20.94
CA LYS A 233 0.48 -3.12 19.56
C LYS A 233 0.91 -1.69 19.23
N GLU A 234 1.91 -1.54 18.38
CA GLU A 234 2.38 -0.21 17.96
C GLU A 234 1.30 0.51 17.13
N ASP A 235 1.24 1.83 17.26
CA ASP A 235 0.24 2.65 16.59
C ASP A 235 0.61 2.85 15.11
N LYS A 236 -0.15 2.24 14.20
CA LYS A 236 0.13 2.29 12.77
C LYS A 236 -0.26 3.67 12.22
N ALA A 237 0.71 4.34 11.63
CA ALA A 237 0.52 5.64 11.00
C ALA A 237 0.14 5.50 9.52
N PHE A 238 0.91 4.75 8.74
CA PHE A 238 0.80 4.79 7.29
C PHE A 238 1.23 3.44 6.69
N THR A 239 0.70 3.11 5.51
CA THR A 239 1.26 2.03 4.70
C THR A 239 1.50 2.48 3.27
N GLU A 240 2.65 2.11 2.71
CA GLU A 240 2.97 2.35 1.30
C GLU A 240 3.20 1.03 0.57
N VAL A 241 2.65 0.88 -0.63
CA VAL A 241 2.69 -0.37 -1.40
C VAL A 241 3.27 -0.17 -2.80
N TRP A 242 4.25 -0.99 -3.16
CA TRP A 242 4.89 -1.00 -4.49
C TRP A 242 4.73 -2.36 -5.16
N PHE A 243 4.63 -2.36 -6.48
CA PHE A 243 4.66 -3.55 -7.33
C PHE A 243 5.81 -3.46 -8.32
N ASN A 244 6.41 -4.60 -8.67
CA ASN A 244 7.59 -4.63 -9.54
C ASN A 244 7.21 -4.82 -11.01
N ASP A 245 7.42 -3.78 -11.81
CA ASP A 245 7.08 -3.77 -13.24
C ASP A 245 8.06 -4.55 -14.13
N GLY A 246 9.11 -5.17 -13.54
CA GLY A 246 10.01 -6.08 -14.26
C GLY A 246 9.41 -7.44 -14.58
N PHE A 247 8.31 -7.80 -13.94
CA PHE A 247 7.63 -9.07 -14.18
C PHE A 247 6.65 -8.96 -15.34
N THR A 248 6.40 -10.09 -16.01
CA THR A 248 5.29 -10.23 -16.96
C THR A 248 4.02 -10.47 -16.16
N TRP A 249 3.18 -9.44 -16.10
CA TRP A 249 1.90 -9.47 -15.41
C TRP A 249 0.79 -10.06 -16.28
N ALA A 250 -0.23 -10.62 -15.63
CA ALA A 250 -1.42 -11.15 -16.25
C ALA A 250 -2.66 -10.73 -15.46
N ASP A 251 -3.71 -10.33 -16.18
CA ASP A 251 -5.04 -10.08 -15.64
C ASP A 251 -5.84 -11.40 -15.63
N GLY A 252 -5.41 -12.30 -14.74
CA GLY A 252 -6.06 -13.59 -14.51
C GLY A 252 -5.20 -14.82 -14.78
N VAL A 253 -5.68 -15.95 -14.25
CA VAL A 253 -4.98 -17.24 -14.21
C VAL A 253 -4.69 -17.78 -15.61
N GLY A 254 -3.48 -18.32 -15.80
CA GLY A 254 -3.13 -19.10 -16.98
C GLY A 254 -2.86 -18.29 -18.24
N GLN A 255 -2.79 -16.96 -18.14
CA GLN A 255 -2.50 -16.07 -19.26
C GLN A 255 -0.99 -15.85 -19.51
N GLY A 256 -0.13 -16.73 -18.97
CA GLY A 256 1.31 -16.72 -19.27
C GLY A 256 2.14 -15.68 -18.50
N GLY A 257 1.62 -15.17 -17.38
CA GLY A 257 2.30 -14.22 -16.49
C GLY A 257 1.91 -14.43 -15.02
N ILE A 258 2.40 -13.56 -14.15
CA ILE A 258 2.03 -13.52 -12.73
C ILE A 258 0.65 -12.85 -12.60
N ASP A 259 -0.24 -13.52 -11.88
CA ASP A 259 -1.61 -13.06 -11.64
C ASP A 259 -1.63 -11.80 -10.78
N LEU A 260 -2.01 -10.66 -11.40
CA LEU A 260 -2.05 -9.34 -10.76
C LEU A 260 -2.94 -9.34 -9.52
N GLU A 261 -4.15 -9.88 -9.64
CA GLU A 261 -5.13 -9.91 -8.55
C GLU A 261 -4.57 -10.63 -7.32
N SER A 262 -3.89 -11.77 -7.50
CA SER A 262 -3.28 -12.51 -6.40
C SER A 262 -2.22 -11.71 -5.65
N VAL A 263 -1.33 -11.03 -6.37
CA VAL A 263 -0.26 -10.24 -5.75
C VAL A 263 -0.82 -9.00 -5.07
N ILE A 264 -1.73 -8.29 -5.74
CA ILE A 264 -2.38 -7.09 -5.18
C ILE A 264 -3.16 -7.45 -3.93
N LEU A 265 -3.96 -8.53 -3.97
CA LEU A 265 -4.73 -8.98 -2.81
C LEU A 265 -3.84 -9.30 -1.61
N HIS A 266 -2.68 -9.93 -1.85
CA HIS A 266 -1.67 -10.22 -0.84
C HIS A 266 -1.11 -8.95 -0.20
N GLU A 267 -0.57 -8.04 -1.01
CA GLU A 267 0.03 -6.80 -0.48
C GLU A 267 -1.00 -5.95 0.25
N PHE A 268 -2.25 -5.92 -0.24
CA PHE A 268 -3.33 -5.19 0.43
C PHE A 268 -3.68 -5.80 1.79
N GLY A 269 -3.52 -7.12 1.97
CA GLY A 269 -3.62 -7.74 3.29
C GLY A 269 -2.64 -7.14 4.31
N HIS A 270 -1.41 -6.82 3.89
CA HIS A 270 -0.43 -6.15 4.77
C HIS A 270 -0.84 -4.73 5.13
N THR A 271 -1.44 -3.98 4.20
CA THR A 271 -2.01 -2.66 4.49
C THR A 271 -3.09 -2.74 5.56
N LEU A 272 -3.87 -3.82 5.54
CA LEU A 272 -4.95 -4.13 6.47
C LEU A 272 -4.49 -4.92 7.70
N ASN A 273 -3.19 -4.86 8.01
CA ASN A 273 -2.59 -5.37 9.24
C ASN A 273 -2.46 -6.90 9.34
N LEU A 274 -2.51 -7.63 8.23
CA LEU A 274 -2.25 -9.07 8.21
C LEU A 274 -0.75 -9.29 8.01
N GLY A 275 -0.20 -10.29 8.70
CA GLY A 275 1.16 -10.76 8.45
C GLY A 275 1.16 -11.96 7.51
N HIS A 276 2.36 -12.41 7.14
CA HIS A 276 2.47 -13.67 6.42
C HIS A 276 2.06 -14.85 7.31
N PHE A 277 1.24 -15.74 6.76
CA PHE A 277 0.78 -16.92 7.45
C PHE A 277 0.83 -18.15 6.54
N GLY A 278 1.63 -19.13 6.91
CA GLY A 278 1.66 -20.44 6.26
C GLY A 278 3.07 -21.00 6.12
N ILE A 279 3.11 -22.18 5.53
CA ILE A 279 4.34 -22.89 5.20
C ILE A 279 4.32 -23.20 3.71
N LEU A 280 5.47 -23.00 3.05
CA LEU A 280 5.77 -23.61 1.76
C LEU A 280 6.84 -24.70 1.92
N GLN A 281 6.51 -25.92 1.48
CA GLN A 281 7.45 -27.03 1.34
C GLN A 281 7.63 -27.42 -0.12
N VAL A 282 8.86 -27.74 -0.52
CA VAL A 282 9.15 -28.26 -1.87
C VAL A 282 9.67 -29.68 -1.77
N PHE A 283 8.99 -30.62 -2.40
CA PHE A 283 9.37 -32.02 -2.47
C PHE A 283 10.02 -32.30 -3.82
N HIS A 284 11.30 -32.66 -3.81
CA HIS A 284 12.02 -33.02 -5.03
C HIS A 284 12.01 -34.54 -5.20
N GLU A 285 11.45 -34.99 -6.30
CA GLU A 285 11.50 -36.39 -6.70
C GLU A 285 12.85 -36.65 -7.37
N THR A 286 13.73 -37.36 -6.68
CA THR A 286 15.10 -37.67 -7.17
C THR A 286 15.12 -38.52 -8.43
N GLU A 287 14.06 -39.28 -8.70
CA GLU A 287 13.97 -40.18 -9.86
C GLU A 287 13.47 -39.49 -11.13
N THR A 288 12.56 -38.52 -10.99
CA THR A 288 11.93 -37.81 -12.12
C THR A 288 12.54 -36.42 -12.34
N GLY A 289 13.25 -35.88 -11.34
CA GLY A 289 13.72 -34.49 -11.34
C GLY A 289 12.60 -33.47 -11.16
N LEU A 290 11.38 -33.90 -10.83
CA LEU A 290 10.23 -33.03 -10.62
C LEU A 290 10.23 -32.44 -9.20
N SER A 291 9.75 -31.22 -9.08
CA SER A 291 9.51 -30.56 -7.79
C SER A 291 8.02 -30.40 -7.56
N THR A 292 7.52 -30.90 -6.44
CA THR A 292 6.14 -30.71 -5.96
C THR A 292 6.13 -29.65 -4.88
N TYR A 293 5.35 -28.59 -5.07
CA TYR A 293 5.17 -27.54 -4.08
C TYR A 293 3.94 -27.83 -3.23
N VAL A 294 4.06 -27.71 -1.90
CA VAL A 294 2.97 -27.95 -0.94
C VAL A 294 2.80 -26.72 -0.04
N TYR A 295 1.58 -26.20 -0.02
CA TYR A 295 1.16 -25.04 0.77
C TYR A 295 0.25 -25.48 1.89
N GLN A 296 0.55 -25.06 3.11
CA GLN A 296 -0.34 -25.29 4.25
C GLN A 296 -0.37 -24.08 5.18
N PRO A 297 -1.53 -23.41 5.35
CA PRO A 297 -2.75 -23.55 4.54
C PRO A 297 -2.57 -23.05 3.09
N VAL A 298 -3.56 -23.30 2.23
CA VAL A 298 -3.70 -22.53 0.98
C VAL A 298 -4.43 -21.24 1.30
N ASN A 299 -3.72 -20.12 1.25
CA ASN A 299 -4.23 -18.81 1.64
C ASN A 299 -3.53 -17.69 0.87
N THR A 300 -4.16 -16.52 0.83
CA THR A 300 -3.62 -15.32 0.16
C THR A 300 -2.35 -14.86 0.86
N MET A 301 -2.32 -14.84 2.20
CA MET A 301 -1.21 -14.27 2.97
C MET A 301 0.00 -15.21 3.12
N ASN A 302 0.18 -16.21 2.26
CA ASN A 302 1.43 -16.97 2.22
C ASN A 302 2.54 -16.10 1.61
N ALA A 303 3.78 -16.13 2.10
CA ALA A 303 4.83 -15.20 1.66
C ALA A 303 5.42 -15.48 0.27
N LEU A 304 5.00 -16.56 -0.41
CA LEU A 304 5.55 -16.96 -1.70
C LEU A 304 4.47 -17.17 -2.76
N TYR A 305 4.71 -16.59 -3.94
CA TYR A 305 3.92 -16.82 -5.14
C TYR A 305 4.52 -17.94 -5.99
N ILE A 306 3.66 -18.82 -6.48
CA ILE A 306 4.07 -20.02 -7.25
C ILE A 306 3.25 -20.27 -8.49
N GLY A 307 2.65 -19.22 -9.05
CA GLY A 307 1.95 -19.31 -10.33
C GLY A 307 0.51 -19.80 -10.25
N GLU A 308 0.06 -20.29 -9.09
CA GLU A 308 -1.37 -20.55 -8.86
C GLU A 308 -2.05 -19.27 -8.41
N SER A 309 -3.21 -18.94 -9.01
CA SER A 309 -4.00 -17.81 -8.54
C SER A 309 -4.57 -18.08 -7.15
N ARG A 310 -4.44 -17.06 -6.31
CA ARG A 310 -4.86 -16.99 -4.92
C ARG A 310 -5.78 -15.80 -4.69
N ASN A 311 -6.59 -15.42 -5.69
CA ASN A 311 -7.66 -14.43 -5.52
C ASN A 311 -8.85 -14.99 -4.70
N PHE A 312 -8.58 -15.54 -3.51
CA PHE A 312 -9.58 -15.99 -2.56
C PHE A 312 -9.05 -15.85 -1.14
N LEU A 313 -9.92 -15.42 -0.22
CA LEU A 313 -9.58 -15.36 1.20
C LEU A 313 -9.82 -16.73 1.82
N GLY A 314 -8.73 -17.42 2.19
CA GLY A 314 -8.81 -18.68 2.92
C GLY A 314 -9.35 -18.48 4.34
N PRO A 315 -9.76 -19.56 5.05
CA PRO A 315 -10.24 -19.46 6.42
C PRO A 315 -9.29 -18.72 7.37
N ASN A 316 -7.98 -18.89 7.19
CA ASN A 316 -6.97 -18.22 8.01
C ASN A 316 -6.80 -16.74 7.65
N ASP A 317 -6.91 -16.36 6.36
CA ASP A 317 -6.91 -14.96 5.96
C ASP A 317 -8.08 -14.21 6.61
N LYS A 318 -9.27 -14.81 6.57
CA LYS A 318 -10.48 -14.25 7.19
C LYS A 318 -10.38 -14.22 8.71
N GLY A 319 -9.84 -15.27 9.33
CA GLY A 319 -9.60 -15.32 10.78
C GLY A 319 -8.63 -14.23 11.24
N ASN A 320 -7.54 -14.02 10.50
CA ASN A 320 -6.56 -12.98 10.76
C ASN A 320 -7.16 -11.58 10.56
N PHE A 321 -7.94 -11.39 9.49
CA PHE A 321 -8.69 -10.16 9.27
C PHE A 321 -9.64 -9.85 10.43
N CYS A 322 -10.36 -10.86 10.92
CA CYS A 322 -11.21 -10.74 12.11
C CYS A 322 -10.43 -10.40 13.39
N GLU A 323 -9.20 -10.89 13.58
CA GLU A 323 -8.36 -10.48 14.72
C GLU A 323 -8.01 -9.00 14.65
N ALA A 324 -7.67 -8.51 13.45
CA ALA A 324 -7.32 -7.13 13.19
C ALA A 324 -8.51 -6.17 13.27
N TRP A 325 -9.70 -6.59 12.83
CA TRP A 325 -10.81 -5.68 12.59
C TRP A 325 -12.09 -6.01 13.33
N GLY A 326 -12.29 -7.23 13.83
CA GLY A 326 -13.58 -7.68 14.38
C GLY A 326 -14.11 -6.89 15.59
N SER A 327 -13.28 -6.07 16.24
CA SER A 327 -13.70 -5.15 17.29
C SER A 327 -13.87 -3.69 16.86
N TRP A 328 -13.54 -3.34 15.61
CA TRP A 328 -13.53 -1.97 15.10
C TRP A 328 -14.94 -1.35 15.12
N PRO A 329 -15.09 -0.04 15.45
CA PRO A 329 -14.08 0.91 15.95
C PRO A 329 -13.89 0.88 17.48
N TRP A 330 -14.33 -0.17 18.17
CA TRP A 330 -14.41 -0.23 19.64
C TRP A 330 -13.19 -0.87 20.34
N ASN A 331 -12.02 -0.81 19.70
CA ASN A 331 -10.82 -1.60 20.05
C ASN A 331 -10.18 -1.26 21.39
#